data_AF-A0A949YR24-F1
#
_entry.id   AF-A0A949YR24-F1
#
_cell.length_a   1.000
_cell.length_b   1.000
_cell.length_c   1.000
_cell.angle_alpha   90.00
_cell.angle_beta   90.00
_cell.angle_gamma   90.00
#
_symmetry.space_group_name_H-M   'P 1'
#
loop_
_entity.id
_entity.type
_entity.pdbx_description
1 polymer ?
#
loop_
_entity_poly.entity_id
_entity_poly.type
_entity_poly.pdbx_seq_one_letter_code
_entity_poly.pdbx_strand_id
1 'polypeptide(L)'
;MAQKYIDSCESFRVLAVNEEKQLVDDICHADDEDREPVANDGGARLEDRIDSEVSKLGSLKQDATDKLSAALKSDHCKDKASNLKEVQDNLQTISERIDRLSSSIRAGDNPVISKLRELGQIARKDYYTANSDCSKFNEYTLSNGQRPDCLDPDKCEVVELKPDSSAAISKGRESARKARDALNTSPELERLVDKYPVFVKCEKFRARVDCYVYCPELDHEGQIKSTSIGWTTCDHD
;
A
#
# COMPACT_ATOMS: atom_id res chain seq x y z
N MET A 1 5.46 -19.31 -32.76
CA MET A 1 6.01 -17.98 -32.40
C MET A 1 4.91 -16.98 -32.14
N ALA A 2 4.03 -16.67 -33.10
CA ALA A 2 2.88 -15.80 -32.88
C ALA A 2 1.98 -16.26 -31.72
N GLN A 3 1.60 -17.56 -31.69
CA GLN A 3 0.82 -18.11 -30.58
C GLN A 3 1.53 -17.95 -29.23
N LYS A 4 2.85 -18.20 -29.18
CA LYS A 4 3.65 -18.02 -27.96
C LYS A 4 3.60 -16.56 -27.45
N TYR A 5 3.65 -15.57 -28.34
CA TYR A 5 3.51 -14.16 -27.98
C TYR A 5 2.09 -13.85 -27.47
N ILE A 6 1.06 -14.34 -28.17
CA ILE A 6 -0.35 -14.17 -27.79
C ILE A 6 -0.61 -14.75 -26.40
N ASP A 7 -0.15 -15.98 -26.13
CA ASP A 7 -0.29 -16.66 -24.83
C ASP A 7 0.48 -15.93 -23.72
N SER A 8 1.55 -15.21 -24.07
CA SER A 8 2.35 -14.47 -23.09
C SER A 8 1.64 -13.21 -22.57
N CYS A 9 0.60 -12.72 -23.26
CA CYS A 9 -0.17 -11.56 -22.80
C CYS A 9 -0.88 -11.83 -21.48
N GLU A 10 -1.49 -13.02 -21.33
CA GLU A 10 -2.19 -13.37 -20.09
C GLU A 10 -1.19 -13.62 -18.96
N SER A 11 -0.06 -14.25 -19.28
CA SER A 11 1.05 -14.43 -18.33
C SER A 11 1.59 -13.09 -17.83
N PHE A 12 1.76 -12.11 -18.73
CA PHE A 12 2.19 -10.76 -18.38
C PHE A 12 1.16 -10.03 -17.51
N ARG A 13 -0.13 -10.13 -17.85
CA ARG A 13 -1.22 -9.55 -17.05
C ARG A 13 -1.22 -10.09 -15.61
N VAL A 14 -1.11 -11.42 -15.47
CA VAL A 14 -1.07 -12.07 -14.15
C VAL A 14 0.16 -11.65 -13.36
N LEU A 15 1.33 -11.61 -14.01
CA LEU A 15 2.56 -11.11 -13.39
C LEU A 15 2.37 -9.68 -12.88
N ALA A 16 1.96 -8.77 -13.75
CA ALA A 16 1.78 -7.36 -13.41
C ALA A 16 0.88 -7.15 -12.18
N VAL A 17 -0.28 -7.79 -12.16
CA VAL A 17 -1.22 -7.70 -11.04
C VAL A 17 -0.64 -8.32 -9.76
N ASN A 18 0.12 -9.42 -9.85
CA ASN A 18 0.72 -10.05 -8.69
C ASN A 18 1.84 -9.19 -8.09
N GLU A 19 2.68 -8.59 -8.92
CA GLU A 19 3.75 -7.70 -8.45
C GLU A 19 3.17 -6.42 -7.83
N GLU A 20 2.10 -5.87 -8.42
CA GLU A 20 1.38 -4.74 -7.83
C GLU A 20 0.77 -5.10 -6.47
N LYS A 21 0.12 -6.26 -6.36
CA LYS A 21 -0.40 -6.76 -5.07
C LYS A 21 0.69 -6.94 -4.03
N GLN A 22 1.86 -7.46 -4.41
CA GLN A 22 2.98 -7.58 -3.50
C GLN A 22 3.47 -6.21 -3.02
N LEU A 23 3.57 -5.23 -3.92
CA LEU A 23 3.93 -3.87 -3.55
C LEU A 23 2.92 -3.25 -2.57
N VAL A 24 1.62 -3.43 -2.82
CA VAL A 24 0.57 -3.00 -1.88
C VAL A 24 0.76 -3.63 -0.52
N ASP A 25 0.98 -4.95 -0.47
CA ASP A 25 1.18 -5.71 0.76
C ASP A 25 2.42 -5.22 1.54
N ASP A 26 3.53 -4.99 0.85
CA ASP A 26 4.77 -4.48 1.45
C ASP A 26 4.57 -3.09 2.07
N ILE A 27 3.87 -2.17 1.37
CA ILE A 27 3.59 -0.83 1.87
C ILE A 27 2.61 -0.87 3.06
N CYS A 28 1.60 -1.74 3.01
CA CYS A 28 0.64 -1.88 4.11
C CYS A 28 1.31 -2.22 5.45
N HIS A 29 2.28 -3.14 5.40
CA HIS A 29 2.95 -3.66 6.58
C HIS A 29 4.16 -2.83 7.02
N ALA A 30 4.55 -1.84 6.20
CA ALA A 30 5.56 -0.87 6.57
C ALA A 30 5.05 0.08 7.67
N ASP A 31 5.97 0.49 8.55
CA ASP A 31 5.73 1.55 9.53
C ASP A 31 5.51 2.90 8.81
N ASP A 32 4.82 3.85 9.46
CA ASP A 32 4.46 5.14 8.85
C ASP A 32 5.67 5.86 8.22
N GLU A 33 6.82 5.80 8.90
CA GLU A 33 8.09 6.42 8.46
C GLU A 33 8.77 5.66 7.31
N ASP A 34 8.57 4.35 7.24
CA ASP A 34 9.20 3.46 6.26
C ASP A 34 8.36 3.29 4.98
N ARG A 35 7.08 3.69 5.01
CA ARG A 35 6.15 3.54 3.88
C ARG A 35 6.60 4.25 2.61
N GLU A 36 7.07 5.49 2.71
CA GLU A 36 7.55 6.21 1.53
C GLU A 36 8.82 5.56 0.94
N PRO A 37 9.86 5.25 1.74
CA PRO A 37 11.00 4.47 1.28
C PRO A 37 10.61 3.12 0.64
N VAL A 38 9.73 2.34 1.28
CA VAL A 38 9.27 1.03 0.79
C VAL A 38 8.47 1.18 -0.51
N ALA A 39 7.59 2.18 -0.61
CA ALA A 39 6.83 2.46 -1.83
C ALA A 39 7.75 2.84 -2.99
N ASN A 40 8.79 3.63 -2.74
CA ASN A 40 9.73 4.07 -3.77
C ASN A 40 10.65 2.93 -4.25
N ASP A 41 11.24 2.17 -3.32
CA ASP A 41 12.10 1.02 -3.66
C ASP A 41 11.30 -0.11 -4.31
N GLY A 42 10.15 -0.46 -3.74
CA GLY A 42 9.25 -1.46 -4.30
C GLY A 42 8.67 -1.04 -5.65
N GLY A 43 8.31 0.24 -5.82
CA GLY A 43 7.87 0.80 -7.10
C GLY A 43 8.94 0.71 -8.18
N ALA A 44 10.19 1.08 -7.87
CA ALA A 44 11.30 0.97 -8.82
C ALA A 44 11.57 -0.48 -9.22
N ARG A 45 11.52 -1.43 -8.27
CA ARG A 45 11.69 -2.87 -8.57
C ARG A 45 10.56 -3.41 -9.44
N LEU A 46 9.31 -2.97 -9.19
CA LEU A 46 8.16 -3.31 -10.01
C LEU A 46 8.35 -2.80 -11.44
N GLU A 47 8.72 -1.54 -11.61
CA GLU A 47 9.02 -0.93 -12.91
C GLU A 47 10.11 -1.70 -13.66
N ASP A 48 11.26 -1.97 -13.02
CA ASP A 48 12.36 -2.74 -13.60
C ASP A 48 11.93 -4.13 -14.10
N ARG A 49 11.07 -4.80 -13.32
CA ARG A 49 10.59 -6.14 -13.66
C ARG A 49 9.60 -6.11 -14.82
N ILE A 50 8.69 -5.13 -14.84
CA ILE A 50 7.77 -4.90 -15.95
C ILE A 50 8.56 -4.57 -17.22
N ASP A 51 9.59 -3.73 -17.12
CA ASP A 51 10.45 -3.33 -18.24
C ASP A 51 11.23 -4.51 -18.82
N SER A 52 11.75 -5.37 -17.95
CA SER A 52 12.42 -6.60 -18.36
C SER A 52 11.47 -7.51 -19.16
N GLU A 53 10.24 -7.70 -18.70
CA GLU A 53 9.27 -8.56 -19.39
C GLU A 53 8.72 -7.94 -20.67
N VAL A 54 8.41 -6.64 -20.67
CA VAL A 54 8.01 -5.91 -21.89
C VAL A 54 9.12 -5.99 -22.94
N SER A 55 10.39 -5.89 -22.54
CA SER A 55 11.52 -6.03 -23.47
C SER A 55 11.60 -7.44 -24.09
N LYS A 56 11.42 -8.50 -23.28
CA LYS A 56 11.36 -9.89 -23.77
C LYS A 56 10.18 -10.10 -24.74
N LEU A 57 9.01 -9.56 -24.40
CA LEU A 57 7.82 -9.59 -25.25
C LEU A 57 8.03 -8.82 -26.55
N GLY A 58 8.73 -7.68 -26.50
CA GLY A 58 9.11 -6.90 -27.67
C GLY A 58 9.97 -7.70 -28.65
N SER A 59 10.96 -8.44 -28.17
CA SER A 59 11.76 -9.34 -29.01
C SER A 59 10.90 -10.46 -29.63
N LEU A 60 10.00 -11.07 -28.85
CA LEU A 60 9.09 -12.10 -29.37
C LEU A 60 8.10 -11.57 -30.41
N LYS A 61 7.59 -10.34 -30.22
CA LYS A 61 6.73 -9.64 -31.17
C LYS A 61 7.45 -9.42 -32.49
N GLN A 62 8.67 -8.90 -32.43
CA GLN A 62 9.49 -8.60 -33.60
C GLN A 62 9.75 -9.87 -34.41
N ASP A 63 10.23 -10.93 -33.75
CA ASP A 63 10.47 -12.24 -34.36
C ASP A 63 9.22 -12.82 -35.03
N ALA A 64 8.06 -12.69 -34.39
CA ALA A 64 6.81 -13.19 -34.94
C ALA A 64 6.35 -12.35 -36.15
N THR A 65 6.50 -11.03 -36.08
CA THR A 65 6.16 -10.09 -37.16
C THR A 65 7.02 -10.33 -38.39
N ASP A 66 8.32 -10.53 -38.21
CA ASP A 66 9.26 -10.79 -39.31
C ASP A 66 8.94 -12.12 -40.02
N LYS A 67 8.64 -13.17 -39.24
CA LYS A 67 8.25 -14.49 -39.79
C LYS A 67 6.90 -14.44 -40.51
N LEU A 68 5.91 -13.72 -39.98
CA LEU A 68 4.62 -13.52 -40.64
C LEU A 68 4.78 -12.73 -41.95
N SER A 69 5.58 -11.67 -41.92
CA SER A 69 5.86 -10.84 -43.10
C SER A 69 6.58 -11.63 -44.19
N ALA A 70 7.54 -12.49 -43.84
CA ALA A 70 8.21 -13.38 -44.78
C ALA A 70 7.23 -14.42 -45.37
N ALA A 71 6.34 -14.99 -44.55
CA ALA A 71 5.33 -15.94 -45.01
C ALA A 71 4.31 -15.29 -45.96
N LEU A 72 3.85 -14.08 -45.67
CA LEU A 72 2.92 -13.33 -46.52
C LEU A 72 3.50 -12.97 -47.89
N LYS A 73 4.83 -12.81 -47.99
CA LYS A 73 5.55 -12.55 -49.25
C LYS A 73 5.87 -13.83 -50.03
N SER A 74 5.71 -15.01 -49.43
CA SER A 74 6.04 -16.28 -50.07
C SER A 74 4.89 -16.79 -50.95
N ASP A 75 5.21 -17.19 -52.18
CA ASP A 75 4.25 -17.79 -53.10
C ASP A 75 3.62 -19.09 -52.54
N HIS A 76 4.34 -19.80 -51.66
CA HIS A 76 3.87 -21.04 -51.04
C HIS A 76 2.75 -20.85 -50.01
N CYS A 77 2.49 -19.62 -49.58
CA CYS A 77 1.52 -19.30 -48.53
C CYS A 77 0.34 -18.44 -49.02
N LYS A 78 0.21 -18.21 -50.33
CA LYS A 78 -0.85 -17.37 -50.92
C LYS A 78 -2.26 -17.79 -50.48
N ASP A 79 -2.53 -19.09 -50.46
CA ASP A 79 -3.83 -19.64 -50.06
C ASP A 79 -4.15 -19.43 -48.57
N LYS A 80 -3.15 -19.05 -47.76
CA LYS A 80 -3.26 -18.79 -46.31
C LYS A 80 -3.10 -17.31 -45.96
N ALA A 81 -3.01 -16.42 -46.96
CA ALA A 81 -2.71 -15.00 -46.74
C ALA A 81 -3.72 -14.31 -45.81
N SER A 82 -5.02 -14.64 -45.93
CA SER A 82 -6.06 -14.11 -45.03
C SER A 82 -5.82 -14.48 -43.57
N ASN A 83 -5.56 -15.77 -43.30
CA ASN A 83 -5.30 -16.26 -41.94
C ASN A 83 -4.00 -15.67 -41.36
N LEU A 84 -2.96 -15.53 -42.18
CA LEU A 84 -1.70 -14.91 -41.75
C LEU A 84 -1.89 -13.44 -41.38
N LYS A 85 -2.74 -12.72 -42.11
CA LYS A 85 -3.09 -11.33 -41.81
C LYS A 85 -3.90 -11.21 -40.52
N GLU A 86 -4.86 -12.11 -40.30
CA GLU A 86 -5.61 -12.18 -39.04
C GLU A 86 -4.69 -12.42 -37.84
N VAL A 87 -3.71 -13.33 -37.97
CA VAL A 87 -2.71 -13.56 -36.91
C VAL A 87 -1.86 -12.31 -36.66
N GLN A 88 -1.49 -11.56 -37.71
CA GLN A 88 -0.75 -10.31 -37.59
C GLN A 88 -1.56 -9.21 -36.87
N ASP A 89 -2.83 -9.05 -37.23
CA ASP A 89 -3.74 -8.08 -36.60
C ASP A 89 -3.99 -8.41 -35.12
N ASN A 90 -4.14 -9.71 -34.80
CA ASN A 90 -4.21 -10.19 -33.41
C ASN A 90 -2.93 -9.88 -32.63
N LEU A 91 -1.76 -10.05 -33.25
CA LEU A 91 -0.46 -9.74 -32.65
C LEU A 91 -0.34 -8.26 -32.27
N GLN A 92 -0.81 -7.38 -33.16
CA GLN A 92 -0.81 -5.93 -32.91
C GLN A 92 -1.78 -5.56 -31.79
N THR A 93 -3.00 -6.12 -31.80
CA THR A 93 -4.00 -5.91 -30.73
C THR A 93 -3.46 -6.31 -29.35
N ILE A 94 -2.76 -7.44 -29.27
CA ILE A 94 -2.14 -7.91 -28.04
C ILE A 94 -1.00 -6.99 -27.59
N SER A 95 -0.17 -6.49 -28.52
CA SER A 95 0.87 -5.52 -28.21
C SER A 95 0.29 -4.26 -27.58
N GLU A 96 -0.74 -3.69 -28.19
CA GLU A 96 -1.39 -2.48 -27.67
C GLU A 96 -2.01 -2.69 -26.29
N ARG A 97 -2.39 -3.93 -25.96
CA ARG A 97 -2.85 -4.30 -24.62
C ARG A 97 -1.69 -4.35 -23.61
N ILE A 98 -0.57 -4.96 -23.98
CA ILE A 98 0.65 -4.99 -23.14
C ILE A 98 1.18 -3.57 -22.91
N ASP A 99 1.19 -2.72 -23.93
CA ASP A 99 1.63 -1.33 -23.84
C ASP A 99 0.74 -0.51 -22.88
N ARG A 100 -0.58 -0.69 -22.95
CA ARG A 100 -1.53 -0.07 -22.01
C ARG A 100 -1.32 -0.54 -20.56
N LEU A 101 -1.18 -1.84 -20.34
CA LEU A 101 -0.95 -2.41 -19.02
C LEU A 101 0.36 -1.93 -18.41
N SER A 102 1.47 -2.02 -19.16
CA SER A 102 2.78 -1.56 -18.69
C SER A 102 2.81 -0.06 -18.40
N SER A 103 2.19 0.76 -19.24
CA SER A 103 2.14 2.21 -19.03
C SER A 103 1.40 2.62 -17.77
N SER A 104 0.34 1.88 -17.38
CA SER A 104 -0.40 2.16 -16.14
C SER A 104 0.41 1.90 -14.86
N ILE A 105 1.43 1.04 -14.94
CA ILE A 105 2.31 0.69 -13.82
C ILE A 105 3.51 1.63 -13.74
N ARG A 106 4.06 2.04 -14.90
CA ARG A 106 5.26 2.88 -15.04
C ARG A 106 5.08 4.35 -14.69
N ALA A 107 3.85 4.85 -14.76
CA ALA A 107 3.61 6.21 -14.31
C ALA A 107 3.68 6.17 -12.79
N GLY A 108 4.69 6.81 -12.19
CA GLY A 108 4.78 7.07 -10.74
C GLY A 108 3.54 7.78 -10.13
N ASP A 109 2.52 8.02 -10.95
CA ASP A 109 1.13 8.37 -10.64
C ASP A 109 0.22 7.16 -10.39
N ASN A 110 0.75 5.95 -10.10
CA ASN A 110 -0.12 4.84 -9.72
C ASN A 110 -0.99 5.29 -8.53
N PRO A 111 -2.32 5.41 -8.72
CA PRO A 111 -3.20 5.99 -7.72
C PRO A 111 -3.26 5.12 -6.46
N VAL A 112 -2.98 3.83 -6.59
CA VAL A 112 -2.83 2.90 -5.47
C VAL A 112 -1.62 3.30 -4.64
N ILE A 113 -0.44 3.40 -5.24
CA ILE A 113 0.78 3.80 -4.51
C ILE A 113 0.62 5.19 -3.88
N SER A 114 0.06 6.15 -4.62
CA SER A 114 -0.22 7.49 -4.10
C SER A 114 -1.16 7.44 -2.89
N LYS A 115 -2.24 6.66 -2.97
CA LYS A 115 -3.17 6.48 -1.85
C LYS A 115 -2.52 5.78 -0.66
N LEU A 116 -1.65 4.80 -0.92
CA LEU A 116 -0.92 4.05 0.08
C LEU A 116 0.10 4.92 0.86
N ARG A 117 0.59 6.01 0.27
CA ARG A 117 1.44 6.99 0.98
C ARG A 117 0.65 7.79 2.03
N GLU A 118 -0.65 8.02 1.83
CA GLU A 118 -1.48 8.84 2.73
C GLU A 118 -2.11 8.05 3.90
N LEU A 119 -1.88 6.74 3.97
CA LEU A 119 -2.69 5.85 4.82
C LEU A 119 -2.63 6.13 6.29
N GLY A 120 -1.45 6.45 6.83
CA GLY A 120 -1.32 6.73 8.26
C GLY A 120 -2.21 7.90 8.68
N GLN A 121 -2.33 8.92 7.82
CA GLN A 121 -3.21 10.06 8.07
C GLN A 121 -4.69 9.69 7.93
N ILE A 122 -5.04 8.89 6.92
CA ILE A 122 -6.41 8.42 6.69
C ILE A 122 -6.86 7.54 7.86
N ALA A 123 -6.01 6.61 8.31
CA ALA A 123 -6.24 5.77 9.47
C ALA A 123 -6.44 6.60 10.74
N ARG A 124 -5.51 7.49 11.08
CA ARG A 124 -5.66 8.36 12.25
C ARG A 124 -6.96 9.18 12.19
N LYS A 125 -7.31 9.74 11.03
CA LYS A 125 -8.54 10.54 10.86
C LYS A 125 -9.80 9.70 11.06
N ASP A 126 -9.83 8.48 10.53
CA ASP A 126 -10.93 7.53 10.73
C ASP A 126 -11.06 7.16 12.21
N TYR A 127 -9.95 6.82 12.87
CA TYR A 127 -9.93 6.51 14.29
C TYR A 127 -10.48 7.66 15.15
N TYR A 128 -10.04 8.89 14.89
CA TYR A 128 -10.53 10.08 15.59
C TYR A 128 -12.00 10.38 15.33
N THR A 129 -12.52 10.00 14.16
CA THR A 129 -13.94 10.13 13.82
C THR A 129 -14.79 9.12 14.58
N ALA A 130 -14.30 7.88 14.72
CA ALA A 130 -14.96 6.83 15.49
C ALA A 130 -14.81 6.99 17.02
N ASN A 131 -13.71 7.61 17.47
CA ASN A 131 -13.34 7.79 18.87
C ASN A 131 -13.21 9.28 19.20
N SER A 132 -14.34 9.98 19.30
CA SER A 132 -14.40 11.44 19.46
C SER A 132 -13.72 11.98 20.72
N ASP A 133 -13.45 11.14 21.72
CA ASP A 133 -12.71 11.56 22.91
C ASP A 133 -11.21 11.59 22.66
N CYS A 134 -10.69 10.67 21.85
CA CYS A 134 -9.30 10.72 21.39
C CYS A 134 -9.00 11.99 20.57
N SER A 135 -9.94 12.42 19.73
CA SER A 135 -9.74 13.59 18.89
C SER A 135 -9.59 14.90 19.67
N LYS A 136 -10.06 14.95 20.93
CA LYS A 136 -10.00 16.15 21.78
C LYS A 136 -8.64 16.34 22.46
N PHE A 137 -7.87 15.25 22.61
CA PHE A 137 -6.65 15.23 23.43
C PHE A 137 -5.39 14.80 22.66
N ASN A 138 -5.49 14.51 21.36
CA ASN A 138 -4.40 14.09 20.47
C ASN A 138 -3.31 15.17 20.18
N GLU A 139 -3.44 16.38 20.75
CA GLU A 139 -2.46 17.46 20.61
C GLU A 139 -1.68 17.75 21.90
N TYR A 140 -1.89 16.98 22.96
CA TYR A 140 -1.17 17.20 24.20
C TYR A 140 0.28 16.71 24.11
N THR A 141 1.22 17.64 24.18
CA THR A 141 2.65 17.33 24.29
C THR A 141 3.04 17.26 25.76
N LEU A 142 3.64 16.15 26.17
CA LEU A 142 4.21 15.90 27.49
C LEU A 142 5.49 16.71 27.73
N SER A 143 5.88 16.92 28.99
CA SER A 143 7.13 17.65 29.32
C SER A 143 8.40 17.00 28.78
N ASN A 144 8.38 15.68 28.56
CA ASN A 144 9.47 14.93 27.93
C ASN A 144 9.48 15.04 26.38
N GLY A 145 8.61 15.87 25.79
CA GLY A 145 8.50 16.08 24.35
C GLY A 145 7.66 15.04 23.61
N GLN A 146 7.19 13.97 24.27
CA GLN A 146 6.31 13.00 23.63
C GLN A 146 4.92 13.59 23.38
N ARG A 147 4.29 13.12 22.31
CA ARG A 147 2.92 13.46 21.96
C ARG A 147 2.17 12.16 21.66
N PRO A 148 1.42 11.61 22.62
CA PRO A 148 0.63 10.42 22.37
C PRO A 148 -0.47 10.68 21.34
N ASP A 149 -0.78 9.68 20.52
CA ASP A 149 -1.85 9.79 19.51
C ASP A 149 -3.22 10.00 20.17
N CYS A 150 -3.47 9.39 21.33
CA CYS A 150 -4.68 9.62 22.10
C CYS A 150 -4.47 9.48 23.62
N LEU A 151 -5.21 10.29 24.38
CA LEU A 151 -5.43 10.13 25.80
C LEU A 151 -6.92 9.85 26.04
N ASP A 152 -7.24 8.68 26.59
CA ASP A 152 -8.61 8.27 26.93
C ASP A 152 -8.87 8.60 28.41
N PRO A 153 -9.67 9.64 28.73
CA PRO A 153 -9.95 10.00 30.11
C PRO A 153 -10.86 9.02 30.83
N ASP A 154 -11.67 8.24 30.11
CA ASP A 154 -12.62 7.31 30.73
C ASP A 154 -11.95 6.03 31.21
N LYS A 155 -10.95 5.57 30.47
CA LYS A 155 -10.15 4.39 30.84
C LYS A 155 -8.80 4.76 31.48
N CYS A 156 -8.41 6.02 31.45
CA CYS A 156 -7.09 6.49 31.85
C CYS A 156 -6.00 5.76 31.06
N GLU A 157 -6.09 5.84 29.73
CA GLU A 157 -5.18 5.14 28.83
C GLU A 157 -4.43 6.11 27.93
N VAL A 158 -3.14 5.82 27.73
CA VAL A 158 -2.35 6.37 26.66
C VAL A 158 -2.43 5.39 25.49
N VAL A 159 -2.94 5.87 24.37
CA VAL A 159 -3.16 5.05 23.18
C VAL A 159 -2.24 5.54 22.06
N GLU A 160 -1.43 4.63 21.52
CA GLU A 160 -0.64 4.85 20.31
C GLU A 160 -1.32 4.12 19.13
N LEU A 161 -1.38 4.78 17.98
CA LEU A 161 -2.00 4.25 16.76
C LEU A 161 -0.90 3.81 15.79
N LYS A 162 -0.87 2.52 15.47
CA LYS A 162 0.20 1.94 14.64
C LYS A 162 -0.34 1.04 13.54
N PRO A 163 0.36 0.89 12.40
CA PRO A 163 0.07 -0.21 11.50
C PRO A 163 0.23 -1.56 12.22
N ASP A 164 -0.55 -2.55 11.80
CA ASP A 164 -0.46 -3.92 12.31
C ASP A 164 0.80 -4.62 11.77
N SER A 165 1.97 -4.24 12.29
CA SER A 165 3.24 -4.89 12.02
C SER A 165 4.08 -4.99 13.29
N SER A 166 4.84 -6.07 13.44
CA SER A 166 5.59 -6.34 14.67
C SER A 166 6.56 -5.21 15.04
N ALA A 167 7.17 -4.57 14.03
CA ALA A 167 8.09 -3.45 14.22
C ALA A 167 7.34 -2.20 14.71
N ALA A 168 6.24 -1.83 14.06
CA ALA A 168 5.45 -0.66 14.43
C ALA A 168 4.78 -0.83 15.80
N ILE A 169 4.27 -2.04 16.09
CA ILE A 169 3.72 -2.41 17.41
C ILE A 169 4.77 -2.25 18.50
N SER A 170 6.00 -2.75 18.27
CA SER A 170 7.07 -2.64 19.26
C SER A 170 7.43 -1.18 19.55
N LYS A 171 7.54 -0.34 18.51
CA LYS A 171 7.78 1.10 18.68
C LYS A 171 6.61 1.79 19.38
N GLY A 172 5.37 1.48 19.00
CA GLY A 172 4.16 2.00 19.65
C GLY A 172 4.08 1.65 21.12
N ARG A 173 4.38 0.41 21.49
CA ARG A 173 4.44 -0.04 22.88
C ARG A 173 5.45 0.77 23.69
N GLU A 174 6.64 0.98 23.14
CA GLU A 174 7.67 1.79 23.81
C GLU A 174 7.22 3.24 24.00
N SER A 175 6.66 3.86 22.96
CA SER A 175 6.12 5.23 23.01
C SER A 175 5.00 5.37 24.04
N ALA A 176 4.01 4.47 24.01
CA ALA A 176 2.86 4.46 24.92
C ALA A 176 3.31 4.29 26.37
N ARG A 177 4.26 3.39 26.63
CA ARG A 177 4.81 3.16 27.97
C ARG A 177 5.56 4.37 28.52
N LYS A 178 6.43 4.99 27.72
CA LYS A 178 7.15 6.21 28.13
C LYS A 178 6.17 7.35 28.45
N ALA A 179 5.13 7.52 27.64
CA ALA A 179 4.13 8.56 27.84
C ALA A 179 3.25 8.27 29.08
N ARG A 180 2.84 7.02 29.27
CA ARG A 180 2.18 6.53 30.48
C ARG A 180 3.02 6.80 31.72
N ASP A 181 4.31 6.46 31.69
CA ASP A 181 5.20 6.61 32.84
C ASP A 181 5.40 8.08 33.20
N ALA A 182 5.47 8.96 32.20
CA ALA A 182 5.48 10.41 32.43
C ALA A 182 4.17 10.89 33.09
N LEU A 183 3.01 10.48 32.57
CA LEU A 183 1.70 10.84 33.12
C LEU A 183 1.43 10.25 34.51
N ASN A 184 2.10 9.17 34.89
CA ASN A 184 2.03 8.59 36.23
C ASN A 184 2.93 9.30 37.25
N THR A 185 3.60 10.39 36.86
CA THR A 185 4.25 11.30 37.79
C THR A 185 3.30 12.41 38.23
N SER A 186 3.34 12.79 39.50
CA SER A 186 2.46 13.84 40.04
C SER A 186 2.54 15.16 39.24
N PRO A 187 3.72 15.69 38.88
CA PRO A 187 3.79 16.98 38.19
C PRO A 187 3.17 16.96 36.79
N GLU A 188 3.35 15.87 36.04
CA GLU A 188 2.81 15.79 34.69
C GLU A 188 1.30 15.56 34.71
N LEU A 189 0.81 14.73 35.64
CA LEU A 189 -0.62 14.53 35.85
C LEU A 189 -1.32 15.83 36.24
N GLU A 190 -0.76 16.57 37.20
CA GLU A 190 -1.27 17.87 37.62
C GLU A 190 -1.35 18.84 36.43
N ARG A 191 -0.30 18.91 35.61
CA ARG A 191 -0.28 19.73 34.39
C ARG A 191 -1.35 19.31 33.38
N LEU A 192 -1.61 18.01 33.24
CA LEU A 192 -2.68 17.50 32.37
C LEU A 192 -4.04 17.89 32.93
N VAL A 193 -4.28 17.71 34.23
CA VAL A 193 -5.54 18.01 34.92
C VAL A 193 -5.85 19.50 34.91
N ASP A 194 -4.85 20.36 35.14
CA ASP A 194 -4.99 21.81 35.09
C ASP A 194 -5.46 22.28 33.71
N LYS A 195 -4.95 21.64 32.65
CA LYS A 195 -5.36 21.94 31.27
C LYS A 195 -6.69 21.28 30.91
N TYR A 196 -6.91 20.06 31.37
CA TYR A 196 -8.06 19.21 31.05
C TYR A 196 -8.60 18.53 32.32
N PRO A 197 -9.49 19.21 33.06
CA PRO A 197 -9.98 18.71 34.36
C PRO A 197 -10.67 17.35 34.33
N VAL A 198 -11.09 16.87 33.15
CA VAL A 198 -11.69 15.53 32.96
C VAL A 198 -10.78 14.39 33.42
N PHE A 199 -9.46 14.60 33.42
CA PHE A 199 -8.47 13.62 33.86
C PHE A 199 -8.28 13.58 35.39
N VAL A 200 -8.97 14.40 36.18
CA VAL A 200 -8.83 14.40 37.66
C VAL A 200 -9.14 13.04 38.29
N LYS A 201 -9.97 12.23 37.62
CA LYS A 201 -10.32 10.87 38.04
C LYS A 201 -9.23 9.83 37.73
N CYS A 202 -8.21 10.19 36.95
CA CYS A 202 -7.16 9.27 36.54
C CYS A 202 -6.02 9.24 37.54
N GLU A 203 -6.09 8.29 38.48
CA GLU A 203 -5.02 8.02 39.45
C GLU A 203 -3.81 7.34 38.81
N LYS A 204 -4.04 6.55 37.76
CA LYS A 204 -2.99 5.82 37.06
C LYS A 204 -3.36 5.58 35.61
N PHE A 205 -2.42 5.90 34.72
CA PHE A 205 -2.49 5.61 33.31
C PHE A 205 -2.00 4.20 32.99
N ARG A 206 -2.61 3.59 31.97
CA ARG A 206 -2.13 2.38 31.29
C ARG A 206 -1.68 2.72 29.87
N ALA A 207 -0.89 1.81 29.28
CA ALA A 207 -0.43 1.93 27.90
C ALA A 207 -1.23 0.95 27.03
N ARG A 208 -1.67 1.42 25.87
CA ARG A 208 -2.39 0.63 24.87
C ARG A 208 -1.84 0.96 23.49
N VAL A 209 -1.77 -0.04 22.63
CA VAL A 209 -1.53 0.15 21.20
C VAL A 209 -2.76 -0.37 20.46
N ASP A 210 -3.36 0.51 19.67
CA ASP A 210 -4.39 0.11 18.73
C ASP A 210 -3.78 0.08 17.33
N CYS A 211 -3.95 -1.05 16.69
CA CYS A 211 -3.42 -1.32 15.38
C CYS A 211 -4.48 -1.16 14.32
N TYR A 212 -4.05 -0.65 13.17
CA TYR A 212 -4.88 -0.64 11.98
C TYR A 212 -4.28 -1.49 10.87
N VAL A 213 -5.15 -2.22 10.19
CA VAL A 213 -4.89 -2.77 8.87
C VAL A 213 -5.60 -1.87 7.87
N TYR A 214 -4.83 -1.26 6.97
CA TYR A 214 -5.36 -0.67 5.76
C TYR A 214 -4.62 -1.26 4.57
N CYS A 215 -5.26 -2.21 3.90
CA CYS A 215 -4.84 -2.67 2.59
C CYS A 215 -6.01 -2.55 1.63
N PRO A 216 -5.89 -1.73 0.56
CA PRO A 216 -6.87 -1.74 -0.50
C PRO A 216 -6.89 -3.13 -1.14
N GLU A 217 -8.08 -3.71 -1.30
CA GLU A 217 -8.21 -4.87 -2.17
C GLU A 217 -8.04 -4.42 -3.61
N LEU A 218 -7.11 -5.05 -4.32
CA LEU A 218 -6.98 -4.88 -5.77
C LEU A 218 -7.82 -5.92 -6.50
N ASP A 219 -8.57 -5.48 -7.51
CA ASP A 219 -9.28 -6.37 -8.40
C ASP A 219 -8.33 -7.11 -9.37
N HIS A 220 -8.91 -7.77 -10.37
CA HIS A 220 -8.16 -8.52 -11.37
C HIS A 220 -7.48 -7.63 -12.42
N GLU A 221 -7.73 -6.32 -12.38
CA GLU A 221 -7.14 -5.29 -13.24
C GLU A 221 -6.16 -4.39 -12.46
N GLY A 222 -5.90 -4.68 -11.18
CA GLY A 222 -5.00 -3.88 -10.34
C GLY A 222 -5.68 -2.62 -9.77
N GLN A 223 -6.99 -2.45 -9.96
CA GLN A 223 -7.70 -1.28 -9.46
C GLN A 223 -8.17 -1.48 -8.02
N ILE A 224 -8.21 -0.38 -7.24
CA ILE A 224 -8.75 -0.40 -5.87
C ILE A 224 -10.24 -0.72 -5.90
N LYS A 225 -10.63 -1.82 -5.28
CA LYS A 225 -12.02 -2.29 -5.20
C LYS A 225 -12.72 -1.86 -3.91
N SER A 226 -12.02 -1.92 -2.79
CA SER A 226 -12.55 -1.53 -1.49
C SER A 226 -11.42 -1.11 -0.56
N THR A 227 -11.73 -0.15 0.32
CA THR A 227 -10.85 0.28 1.39
C THR A 227 -11.65 0.23 2.68
N SER A 228 -11.16 -0.51 3.67
CA SER A 228 -11.69 -0.49 5.02
C SER A 228 -10.53 -0.46 5.98
N ILE A 229 -10.59 0.45 6.94
CA ILE A 229 -9.65 0.44 8.05
C ILE A 229 -10.21 -0.52 9.09
N GLY A 230 -9.49 -1.62 9.32
CA GLY A 230 -9.79 -2.52 10.42
C GLY A 230 -8.97 -2.11 11.63
N TRP A 231 -9.62 -1.79 12.75
CA TRP A 231 -8.95 -1.51 14.02
C TRP A 231 -9.01 -2.70 14.96
N THR A 232 -7.91 -2.97 15.66
CA THR A 232 -7.84 -3.95 16.74
C THR A 232 -6.91 -3.45 17.84
N THR A 233 -7.19 -3.80 19.10
CA THR A 233 -6.22 -3.60 20.17
C THR A 233 -5.18 -4.71 20.06
N CYS A 234 -3.95 -4.34 19.70
CA CYS A 234 -2.85 -5.27 19.46
C CYS A 234 -1.90 -5.38 20.66
N ASP A 235 -1.94 -4.43 21.58
CA ASP A 235 -1.19 -4.49 22.85
C ASP A 235 -1.92 -3.71 23.95
N HIS A 236 -1.92 -4.25 25.16
CA HIS A 236 -2.54 -3.65 26.33
C HIS A 236 -1.79 -4.06 27.59
N ASP A 237 -1.35 -3.07 28.38
CA ASP A 237 -0.62 -3.26 29.64
C ASP A 237 -1.55 -3.37 30.88
#